data_AF-A0A5C8ZMA2-F1
#
_entry.id   AF-A0A5C8ZMA2-F1
#
_cell.length_a   1.000
_cell.length_b   1.000
_cell.length_c   1.000
_cell.angle_alpha   90.00
_cell.angle_beta   90.00
_cell.angle_gamma   90.00
#
_symmetry.space_group_name_H-M   'P 1'
#
loop_
_entity.id
_entity.type
_entity.pdbx_description
1 polymer ?
#
loop_
_entity_poly.entity_id
_entity_poly.type
_entity_poly.pdbx_seq_one_letter_code
_entity_poly.pdbx_strand_id
1 'polypeptide(L)'
;MISTFKTKLRMASVEDRLSHGLGLRPTTAVWMTRMAWDIADQRSINLMAFRGKALLQQCICLLDSSVYHNLLCMAAEDSPRFSTFLADFRSANSAATAHAA
;
A
#
# COMPACT_ATOMS: atom_id res chain seq x y z
N MET A 1 -3.04 24.74 4.08
CA MET A 1 -2.70 24.54 2.64
C MET A 1 -1.44 23.69 2.41
N ILE A 2 -0.34 23.87 3.18
CA ILE A 2 0.91 23.10 2.99
C ILE A 2 0.76 21.59 3.26
N SER A 3 -0.08 21.18 4.22
CA SER A 3 -0.29 19.76 4.58
C SER A 3 -0.82 18.93 3.40
N THR A 4 -1.81 19.47 2.67
CA THR A 4 -2.47 18.78 1.56
C THR A 4 -1.54 18.57 0.37
N PHE A 5 -0.66 19.54 0.09
CA PHE A 5 0.35 19.42 -0.97
C PHE A 5 1.39 18.34 -0.65
N LYS A 6 1.90 18.33 0.59
CA LYS A 6 2.86 17.33 1.06
C LYS A 6 2.28 15.92 1.04
N THR A 7 1.01 15.77 1.40
CA THR A 7 0.27 14.50 1.30
C THR A 7 0.19 14.01 -0.14
N LYS A 8 -0.25 14.88 -1.07
CA LYS A 8 -0.35 14.51 -2.50
C LYS A 8 1.00 14.10 -3.09
N LEU A 9 2.07 14.85 -2.80
CA LEU A 9 3.41 14.52 -3.28
C LEU A 9 3.90 13.16 -2.78
N ARG A 10 3.58 12.82 -1.52
CA ARG A 10 3.94 11.53 -0.93
C ARG A 10 3.13 10.38 -1.52
N MET A 11 1.83 10.58 -1.72
CA MET A 11 0.98 9.58 -2.39
C MET A 11 1.42 9.36 -3.84
N ALA A 12 1.74 10.43 -4.58
CA ALA A 12 2.30 10.32 -5.92
C ALA A 12 3.61 9.51 -5.95
N SER A 13 4.47 9.64 -4.94
CA SER A 13 5.67 8.80 -4.84
C SER A 13 5.36 7.32 -4.56
N VAL A 14 4.26 7.02 -3.87
CA VAL A 14 3.80 5.64 -3.65
C VAL A 14 3.19 5.08 -4.93
N GLU A 15 2.39 5.88 -5.64
CA GLU A 15 1.81 5.55 -6.94
C GLU A 15 2.90 5.23 -7.98
N ASP A 16 3.94 6.06 -8.04
CA ASP A 16 5.10 5.87 -8.91
C ASP A 16 5.80 4.53 -8.62
N ARG A 17 6.01 4.20 -7.34
CA ARG A 17 6.60 2.91 -6.94
C ARG A 17 5.72 1.71 -7.27
N LEU A 18 4.41 1.83 -7.07
CA LEU A 18 3.45 0.80 -7.43
C LEU A 18 3.42 0.57 -8.95
N SER A 19 3.47 1.65 -9.73
CA SER A 19 3.39 1.55 -11.19
C SER A 19 4.72 1.20 -11.83
N HIS A 20 5.75 2.05 -11.70
CA HIS A 20 7.05 1.84 -12.33
C HIS A 20 7.89 0.77 -11.63
N GLY A 21 7.83 0.71 -10.30
CA GLY A 21 8.61 -0.28 -9.53
C GLY A 21 8.00 -1.68 -9.59
N LEU A 22 6.69 -1.77 -9.30
CA LEU A 22 5.98 -3.05 -9.15
C LEU A 22 5.19 -3.46 -10.39
N GLY A 23 5.21 -2.65 -11.45
CA GLY A 23 4.62 -3.00 -12.75
C GLY A 23 3.09 -2.91 -12.80
N LEU A 24 2.45 -2.25 -11.83
CA LEU A 24 1.00 -2.05 -11.86
C LEU A 24 0.61 -0.99 -12.89
N ARG A 25 -0.60 -1.10 -13.42
CA ARG A 25 -1.17 -0.02 -14.24
C ARG A 25 -1.25 1.26 -13.41
N PRO A 26 -0.92 2.43 -13.96
CA PRO A 26 -0.99 3.71 -13.23
C PRO A 26 -2.38 3.95 -12.60
N THR A 27 -3.44 3.57 -13.30
CA THR A 27 -4.81 3.65 -12.81
C THR A 27 -5.05 2.80 -11.57
N THR A 28 -4.53 1.57 -11.54
CA THR A 28 -4.57 0.67 -10.39
C THR A 28 -3.78 1.24 -9.22
N ALA A 29 -2.58 1.80 -9.47
CA ALA A 29 -1.75 2.41 -8.43
C ALA A 29 -2.43 3.61 -7.75
N VAL A 30 -3.04 4.50 -8.54
CA VAL A 30 -3.84 5.64 -8.03
C VAL A 30 -5.06 5.15 -7.25
N TRP A 31 -5.75 4.12 -7.75
CA TRP A 31 -6.90 3.54 -7.05
C TRP A 31 -6.50 2.94 -5.69
N MET A 32 -5.43 2.15 -5.64
CA MET A 32 -4.94 1.50 -4.41
C MET A 32 -4.54 2.53 -3.36
N THR A 33 -3.80 3.57 -3.76
CA THR A 33 -3.36 4.62 -2.82
C THR A 33 -4.53 5.43 -2.28
N ARG A 34 -5.55 5.70 -3.11
CA ARG A 34 -6.78 6.37 -2.67
C ARG A 34 -7.57 5.51 -1.68
N MET A 35 -7.76 4.22 -1.97
CA MET A 35 -8.46 3.32 -1.04
C MET A 35 -7.71 3.15 0.29
N ALA A 36 -6.38 3.05 0.23
CA ALA A 36 -5.56 3.01 1.44
C ALA A 36 -5.68 4.29 2.28
N TRP A 37 -5.75 5.45 1.63
CA TRP A 37 -5.98 6.74 2.28
C TRP A 37 -7.35 6.79 2.96
N ASP A 38 -8.40 6.38 2.26
CA ASP A 38 -9.77 6.39 2.80
C ASP A 38 -9.90 5.44 4.01
N ILE A 39 -9.28 4.26 3.97
CA ILE A 39 -9.24 3.33 5.13
C ILE A 39 -8.45 3.93 6.29
N ALA A 40 -7.32 4.57 6.01
CA ALA A 40 -6.52 5.20 7.05
C ALA A 40 -7.30 6.30 7.77
N ASP A 41 -8.05 7.11 7.02
CA ASP A 41 -8.92 8.16 7.56
C ASP A 41 -10.02 7.55 8.45
N GLN A 42 -10.70 6.51 7.96
CA GLN A 42 -11.73 5.78 8.73
C GLN A 42 -11.19 5.16 10.03
N ARG A 43 -9.96 4.63 10.01
CA ARG A 43 -9.32 4.01 11.18
C ARG A 43 -8.53 5.01 12.04
N SER A 44 -8.57 6.31 11.74
CA SER A 44 -7.78 7.35 12.42
C SER A 44 -6.27 7.08 12.43
N ILE A 45 -5.75 6.44 11.38
CA ILE A 45 -4.33 6.10 11.21
C ILE A 45 -3.62 7.22 10.47
N ASN A 46 -2.60 7.80 11.10
CA ASN A 46 -1.80 8.84 10.47
C ASN A 46 -0.77 8.24 9.49
N LEU A 47 -1.17 8.03 8.23
CA LEU A 47 -0.27 7.59 7.15
C LEU A 47 0.95 8.51 6.98
N MET A 48 0.81 9.81 7.26
CA MET A 48 1.90 10.77 7.09
C MET A 48 3.02 10.64 8.13
N ALA A 49 2.80 9.84 9.20
CA ALA A 49 3.86 9.44 10.12
C ALA A 49 4.91 8.55 9.42
N PHE A 50 4.50 7.75 8.42
CA PHE A 50 5.37 6.83 7.69
C PHE A 50 6.04 7.49 6.48
N ARG A 51 7.22 6.99 6.09
CA ARG A 51 8.00 7.53 4.95
C ARG A 51 8.57 6.41 4.08
N GLY A 52 8.68 6.68 2.77
CA GLY A 52 9.35 5.79 1.82
C GLY A 52 8.74 4.40 1.76
N LYS A 53 9.56 3.35 2.00
CA LYS A 53 9.12 1.95 1.94
C LYS A 53 8.07 1.61 3.01
N ALA A 54 8.19 2.18 4.21
CA ALA A 54 7.24 1.95 5.30
C ALA A 54 5.84 2.51 4.98
N LEU A 55 5.77 3.62 4.24
CA LEU A 55 4.49 4.18 3.80
C LEU A 55 3.78 3.24 2.81
N LEU A 56 4.52 2.73 1.82
CA LEU A 56 4.01 1.74 0.86
C LEU A 56 3.53 0.47 1.59
N GLN A 57 4.31 -0.05 2.52
CA GLN A 57 3.95 -1.21 3.33
C GLN A 57 2.68 -0.96 4.15
N GLN A 58 2.54 0.22 4.77
CA GLN A 58 1.35 0.55 5.54
C GLN A 58 0.11 0.63 4.65
N CYS A 59 0.20 1.25 3.46
CA CYS A 59 -0.91 1.28 2.52
C CYS A 59 -1.36 -0.14 2.12
N ILE A 60 -0.41 -1.03 1.86
CA ILE A 60 -0.69 -2.43 1.50
C ILE A 60 -1.27 -3.20 2.68
N CYS A 61 -0.76 -3.00 3.90
CA CYS A 61 -1.31 -3.59 5.11
C CYS A 61 -2.76 -3.18 5.36
N LEU A 62 -3.10 -1.91 5.12
CA LEU A 62 -4.47 -1.42 5.28
C LEU A 62 -5.40 -2.04 4.25
N LEU A 63 -4.96 -2.16 3.00
CA LEU A 63 -5.74 -2.82 1.95
C LEU A 63 -5.92 -4.31 2.23
N ASP A 64 -4.86 -5.00 2.66
CA ASP A 64 -4.86 -6.44 2.92
C ASP A 64 -5.74 -6.81 4.12
N SER A 65 -5.83 -5.94 5.13
CA SER A 65 -6.71 -6.08 6.31
C SER A 65 -8.10 -5.45 6.13
N SER A 66 -8.50 -5.15 4.89
CA SER A 66 -9.78 -4.53 4.56
C SER A 66 -10.61 -5.38 3.60
N VAL A 67 -11.81 -4.91 3.29
CA VAL A 67 -12.71 -5.52 2.28
C VAL A 67 -12.05 -5.57 0.89
N TYR A 68 -11.01 -4.76 0.63
CA TYR A 68 -10.30 -4.73 -0.65
C TYR A 68 -9.21 -5.80 -0.80
N HIS A 69 -9.06 -6.72 0.15
CA HIS A 69 -8.12 -7.85 0.07
C HIS A 69 -8.22 -8.59 -1.28
N ASN A 70 -9.43 -8.92 -1.72
CA ASN A 70 -9.65 -9.65 -2.97
C ASN A 70 -9.19 -8.85 -4.20
N LEU A 71 -9.41 -7.54 -4.21
CA LEU A 71 -8.98 -6.66 -5.30
C LEU A 71 -7.46 -6.53 -5.35
N LEU A 72 -6.82 -6.54 -4.19
CA LEU A 72 -5.37 -6.54 -4.07
C LEU A 72 -4.76 -7.87 -4.56
N CYS A 73 -5.44 -9.01 -4.35
CA CYS A 73 -5.07 -10.28 -4.96
C CYS A 73 -5.26 -10.29 -6.49
N MET A 74 -6.36 -9.74 -7.01
CA MET A 74 -6.54 -9.59 -8.47
C MET A 74 -5.44 -8.73 -9.11
N ALA A 75 -5.06 -7.62 -8.47
CA ALA A 75 -3.95 -6.79 -8.93
C ALA A 75 -2.59 -7.52 -8.90
N ALA A 76 -2.42 -8.51 -8.02
CA ALA A 76 -1.25 -9.37 -7.99
C ALA A 76 -1.22 -10.39 -9.13
N GLU A 77 -2.38 -10.88 -9.58
CA GLU A 77 -2.45 -11.74 -10.77
C GLU A 77 -2.02 -10.98 -12.04
N ASP A 78 -2.36 -9.69 -12.13
CA ASP A 78 -2.00 -8.82 -13.26
C ASP A 78 -0.51 -8.46 -13.34
N SER A 79 0.23 -8.52 -12.22
CA SER A 79 1.65 -8.20 -12.19
C SER A 79 2.47 -9.21 -11.38
N PRO A 80 3.36 -10.00 -12.02
CA PRO A 80 4.19 -10.98 -11.31
C PRO A 80 5.14 -10.32 -10.31
N ARG A 81 5.64 -9.11 -10.61
CA ARG A 81 6.49 -8.34 -9.68
C ARG A 81 5.73 -7.91 -8.45
N PHE A 82 4.48 -7.49 -8.62
CA PHE A 82 3.62 -7.12 -7.51
C PHE A 82 3.25 -8.35 -6.68
N SER A 83 2.95 -9.48 -7.32
CA SER A 83 2.69 -10.76 -6.65
C SER A 83 3.86 -11.22 -5.77
N THR A 84 5.09 -11.21 -6.29
CA THR A 84 6.28 -11.54 -5.49
C THR A 84 6.44 -10.59 -4.31
N PHE A 85 6.32 -9.28 -4.54
CA PHE A 85 6.37 -8.30 -3.45
C PHE A 85 5.31 -8.56 -2.38
N LEU A 86 4.09 -8.93 -2.79
CA LEU A 86 2.98 -9.18 -1.89
C LEU A 86 3.21 -10.43 -1.04
N ALA A 87 3.72 -11.49 -1.66
CA ALA A 87 4.07 -12.74 -0.98
C ALA A 87 5.19 -12.51 0.04
N ASP A 88 6.25 -11.78 -0.35
CA ASP A 88 7.35 -11.40 0.54
C ASP A 88 6.84 -10.54 1.71
N PHE A 89 5.95 -9.57 1.42
CA PHE A 89 5.36 -8.72 2.44
C PHE A 89 4.53 -9.52 3.45
N ARG A 90 3.65 -10.42 2.99
CA ARG A 90 2.83 -11.27 3.86
C ARG A 90 3.69 -12.23 4.67
N SER A 91 4.73 -12.82 4.06
CA SER A 91 5.70 -13.68 4.75
C SER A 91 6.42 -12.93 5.87
N ALA A 92 6.92 -11.73 5.60
CA ALA A 92 7.58 -10.89 6.59
C ALA A 92 6.63 -10.46 7.73
N ASN A 93 5.36 -10.16 7.41
CA ASN A 93 4.39 -9.75 8.42
C ASN A 93 3.96 -10.92 9.33
N SER A 94 3.79 -12.13 8.76
CA SER A 94 3.53 -13.35 9.52
C SER A 94 4.71 -13.75 10.42
N ALA A 95 5.96 -13.52 9.97
CA ALA A 95 7.14 -13.74 10.79
C ALA A 95 7.22 -12.74 11.97
N ALA A 96 6.81 -11.48 11.75
CA ALA A 96 6.79 -10.45 12.79
C ALA A 96 5.73 -10.73 13.87
N THR A 97 4.56 -11.27 13.52
CA THR A 97 3.53 -11.66 14.49
C THR A 97 3.88 -12.94 15.23
N ALA A 98 4.56 -13.90 14.58
CA ALA A 98 5.01 -15.15 15.23
C ALA A 98 6.13 -14.94 16.27
N HIS A 99 6.88 -13.84 16.18
CA HIS A 99 7.94 -13.51 17.15
C HIS A 99 7.46 -12.61 18.31
N ALA A 100 6.20 -12.18 18.28
CA ALA A 100 5.58 -11.31 19.29
C ALA A 100 4.57 -12.06 20.19
N ALA A 101 4.46 -13.38 20.04
CA ALA A 101 3.62 -14.29 20.83
C ALA A 101 4.50 -15.22 21.67
#